data_AF-A0A7G8E6I4-F1
#
_entry.id   AF-A0A7G8E6I4-F1
#
_cell.length_a   1.000
_cell.length_b   1.000
_cell.length_c   1.000
_cell.angle_alpha   90.00
_cell.angle_beta   90.00
_cell.angle_gamma   90.00
#
_symmetry.space_group_name_H-M   'P 1'
#
loop_
_entity.id
_entity.type
_entity.pdbx_description
1 polymer ?
#
loop_
_entity_poly.entity_id
_entity_poly.type
_entity_poly.pdbx_seq_one_letter_code
_entity_poly.pdbx_strand_id
1 'polypeptide(L)' 'MTEQQGKDRAYWIDEIAFLEARLNGSQGDIDSEDRAACEEALKAAKANLATSR' A
#
# COMPACT_ATOMS: atom_id res chain seq x y z
N MET A 1 -17.59 8.71 9.76
CA MET A 1 -16.82 9.97 9.74
C MET A 1 -15.34 9.60 9.65
N THR A 2 -14.77 9.80 8.46
CA THR A 2 -13.35 10.05 8.17
C THR A 2 -12.30 9.10 8.77
N GLU A 3 -12.01 8.00 8.07
CA GLU A 3 -10.73 7.25 8.15
C GLU A 3 -9.54 8.06 7.57
N GLN A 4 -9.63 9.40 7.68
CA GLN A 4 -8.59 10.37 7.35
C GLN A 4 -7.95 10.92 8.64
N GLN A 5 -8.01 10.19 9.76
CA GLN A 5 -7.10 10.45 10.86
C GLN A 5 -5.70 10.13 10.36
N GLY A 6 -5.02 11.19 9.91
CA GLY A 6 -3.67 11.30 9.40
C GLY A 6 -2.87 10.00 9.38
N LYS A 7 -2.98 9.26 8.28
CA LYS A 7 -1.95 8.29 7.91
C LYS A 7 -0.64 9.06 7.77
N ASP A 8 0.23 8.91 8.75
CA ASP A 8 1.51 9.60 8.81
C ASP A 8 2.53 8.90 7.91
N ARG A 9 3.73 9.47 7.83
CA ARG A 9 4.79 8.94 6.96
C ARG A 9 5.12 7.48 7.31
N ALA A 10 5.12 7.11 8.59
CA ALA A 10 5.45 5.74 8.99
C ALA A 10 4.39 4.75 8.51
N TYR A 11 3.10 5.10 8.64
CA TYR A 11 2.01 4.29 8.09
C TYR A 11 2.23 3.98 6.60
N TRP A 12 2.54 4.99 5.79
CA TRP A 12 2.70 4.78 4.35
C TRP A 12 3.94 3.95 4.00
N ILE A 13 5.01 4.04 4.80
CA ILE A 13 6.19 3.18 4.63
C ILE A 13 5.83 1.72 4.91
N ASP A 14 5.13 1.45 6.02
CA ASP A 14 4.73 0.09 6.39
C ASP A 14 3.73 -0.50 5.38
N GLU A 15 2.77 0.31 4.92
CA GLU A 15 1.80 -0.07 3.89
C GLU A 15 2.49 -0.44 2.57
N ILE A 16 3.46 0.37 2.12
CA ILE A 16 4.24 0.07 0.92
C ILE A 16 5.00 -1.25 1.07
N ALA A 17 5.67 -1.46 2.21
CA ALA A 17 6.41 -2.70 2.46
C ALA A 17 5.49 -3.92 2.46
N PHE A 18 4.30 -3.81 3.05
CA PHE A 18 3.28 -4.86 3.04
C PHE A 18 2.83 -5.19 1.62
N LEU A 19 2.48 -4.17 0.82
CA LEU A 19 1.99 -4.35 -0.55
C LEU A 19 3.07 -4.92 -1.48
N GLU A 20 4.32 -4.47 -1.35
CA GLU A 20 5.44 -5.02 -2.11
C GLU A 20 5.73 -6.48 -1.75
N ALA A 21 5.62 -6.87 -0.48
CA ALA A 21 5.73 -8.25 -0.03
C ALA A 21 4.58 -9.14 -0.54
N ARG A 22 3.36 -8.60 -0.68
CA ARG A 22 2.24 -9.33 -1.27
C ARG A 22 2.44 -9.53 -2.77
N LEU A 23 2.87 -8.49 -3.49
CA LEU A 23 3.07 -8.53 -4.95
C LEU A 23 4.26 -9.40 -5.38
N ASN A 24 5.28 -9.51 -4.53
CA ASN A 24 6.47 -10.34 -4.77
C ASN A 24 6.26 -11.83 -4.39
N GLY A 25 5.10 -12.19 -3.83
CA GLY A 25 4.77 -13.56 -3.44
C GLY A 25 5.27 -13.99 -2.06
N SER A 26 5.81 -13.07 -1.25
CA SER A 26 6.28 -13.41 0.12
C SER A 26 5.16 -13.85 1.06
N GLN A 27 3.91 -13.55 0.72
CA GLN A 27 2.71 -13.91 1.51
C GLN A 27 1.85 -14.99 0.84
N GLY A 28 2.41 -15.69 -0.15
CA GLY A 28 1.68 -16.66 -0.97
C GLY A 28 1.20 -16.06 -2.30
N ASP A 29 0.65 -16.93 -3.14
CA ASP A 29 0.14 -16.53 -4.44
C ASP A 29 -1.17 -15.74 -4.29
N ILE A 30 -1.28 -14.71 -5.13
CA ILE A 30 -2.48 -13.88 -5.26
C ILE A 30 -3.01 -14.01 -6.69
N ASP A 31 -4.33 -13.97 -6.84
CA ASP A 31 -4.94 -13.95 -8.16
C ASP A 31 -4.74 -12.60 -8.85
N SER A 32 -5.19 -12.50 -10.10
CA SER A 32 -5.05 -11.30 -10.90
C SER A 32 -5.83 -10.10 -10.35
N GLU A 33 -6.96 -10.33 -9.67
CA GLU A 33 -7.78 -9.26 -9.10
C GLU A 33 -7.11 -8.69 -7.85
N ASP A 34 -6.64 -9.56 -6.97
CA ASP A 34 -5.85 -9.20 -5.79
C ASP A 34 -4.55 -8.47 -6.18
N ARG A 35 -3.87 -8.95 -7.24
CA ARG A 35 -2.67 -8.28 -7.76
C ARG A 35 -2.98 -6.86 -8.21
N ALA A 36 -4.03 -6.68 -9.01
CA ALA A 36 -4.42 -5.35 -9.49
C ALA A 36 -4.80 -4.41 -8.33
N ALA A 37 -5.53 -4.92 -7.33
CA ALA A 37 -5.87 -4.15 -6.13
C ALA A 37 -4.62 -3.73 -5.34
N CYS A 38 -3.65 -4.63 -5.18
CA CYS A 38 -2.38 -4.32 -4.50
C CYS A 38 -1.55 -3.29 -5.27
N GLU A 39 -1.53 -3.35 -6.61
CA GLU A 39 -0.81 -2.39 -7.45
C GLU A 39 -1.42 -0.98 -7.36
N GLU A 40 -2.75 -0.86 -7.41
CA GLU A 40 -3.42 0.44 -7.25
C GLU A 40 -3.26 1.00 -5.82
N ALA A 41 -3.35 0.15 -4.79
CA ALA A 41 -3.07 0.53 -3.42
C ALA A 41 -1.62 1.01 -3.25
N LEU A 42 -0.65 0.33 -3.87
CA LEU A 42 0.77 0.67 -3.80
C LEU A 42 1.05 2.03 -4.44
N LYS A 43 0.42 2.28 -5.59
CA LYS A 43 0.48 3.57 -6.27
C LYS A 43 -0.09 4.69 -5.41
N ALA A 44 -1.25 4.48 -4.79
CA ALA A 44 -1.86 5.45 -3.89
C ALA A 44 -0.99 5.70 -2.65
N ALA A 45 -0.44 4.65 -2.03
CA ALA A 45 0.42 4.76 -0.86
C ALA A 45 1.71 5.55 -1.18
N LYS A 46 2.35 5.29 -2.32
CA LYS A 46 3.53 6.04 -2.80
C LYS A 46 3.22 7.52 -3.05
N ALA A 47 2.07 7.84 -3.65
CA ALA A 47 1.64 9.22 -3.87
C ALA A 47 1.35 9.97 -2.56
N ASN A 48 0.71 9.31 -1.60
CA ASN A 48 0.48 9.87 -0.28
C ASN A 48 1.79 10.07 0.50
N LEU A 49 2.70 9.09 0.48
CA LEU A 49 4.02 9.21 1.11
C LEU A 49 4.82 10.41 0.58
N ALA A 50 4.77 10.64 -0.74
CA ALA A 50 5.43 11.79 -1.36
C ALA A 50 4.81 13.13 -0.94
N THR A 51 3.55 13.13 -0.52
CA THR A 51 2.82 14.32 -0.04
C THR A 51 2.93 14.49 1.48
N SER A 52 3.15 13.40 2.23
CA SER A 52 3.44 13.37 3.66
C SER A 52 4.86 13.91 3.92
N ARG A 53 4.96 15.24 4.07
CA ARG A 53 6.18 15.97 4.40
C ARG A 53 6.67 15.68 5.82
#